data_AF-R5KLZ0-F1
#
_entry.id   AF-R5KLZ0-F1
#
_cell.length_a   1.000
_cell.length_b   1.000
_cell.length_c   1.000
_cell.angle_alpha   90.00
_cell.angle_beta   90.00
_cell.angle_gamma   90.00
#
_symmetry.space_group_name_H-M   'P 1'
#
loop_
_entity.id
_entity.type
_entity.pdbx_description
1 polymer ?
#
loop_
_entity_poly.entity_id
_entity_poly.type
_entity_poly.pdbx_seq_one_letter_code
_entity_poly.pdbx_strand_id
1 'polypeptide(L)'
;MDKISFTGFKNLSYAKDLYGGASPNCVVQRFLNVELTNDAAGQDLTKLRSLIGKYKKEHNIDLTNPLNPDFVNIFYFNAKMLGKKAFSFNGIVLPKNRVTLPIYDFIANITDRISKTPGDLLPVEDTYIKSKEVPYALLIKEHIMTHIDDVINTTYQDFHNPEFAKKGALSINKGIHSSMMKYFNFSEEKVLK
;
A
#
# COMPACT_ATOMS: atom_id res chain seq x y z
N MET A 1 -0.55 -28.94 3.26
CA MET A 1 -1.56 -28.41 2.32
C MET A 1 -1.40 -26.91 2.32
N ASP A 2 -0.92 -26.34 1.22
CA ASP A 2 -0.88 -24.89 1.06
C ASP A 2 -2.33 -24.39 1.04
N LYS A 3 -2.67 -23.51 1.98
CA LYS A 3 -3.97 -22.87 2.00
C LYS A 3 -4.08 -22.01 0.75
N ILE A 4 -4.87 -22.45 -0.23
CA ILE A 4 -5.30 -21.60 -1.33
C ILE A 4 -6.03 -20.41 -0.68
N SER A 5 -5.44 -19.22 -0.79
CA SER A 5 -6.15 -18.00 -0.42
C SER A 5 -7.25 -17.78 -1.45
N PHE A 6 -8.48 -17.59 -0.99
CA PHE A 6 -9.63 -17.32 -1.89
C PHE A 6 -9.75 -15.84 -2.24
N THR A 7 -8.94 -14.97 -1.61
CA THR A 7 -8.97 -13.52 -1.78
C THR A 7 -7.80 -13.00 -2.59
N GLY A 8 -6.76 -13.79 -2.83
CA GLY A 8 -5.56 -13.39 -3.59
C GLY A 8 -4.58 -12.55 -2.78
N PHE A 9 -4.88 -12.31 -1.51
CA PHE A 9 -4.01 -11.61 -0.59
C PHE A 9 -4.27 -12.00 0.86
N LYS A 10 -3.28 -11.83 1.72
CA LYS A 10 -3.33 -12.14 3.15
C LYS A 10 -2.41 -11.22 3.94
N ASN A 11 -2.41 -11.39 5.27
CA ASN A 11 -1.41 -10.77 6.16
C ASN A 11 -1.35 -9.24 6.02
N LEU A 12 -2.52 -8.61 6.07
CA LEU A 12 -2.65 -7.17 5.96
C LEU A 12 -2.07 -6.46 7.19
N SER A 13 -1.40 -5.34 6.94
CA SER A 13 -0.98 -4.42 7.98
C SER A 13 -1.30 -2.98 7.60
N TYR A 14 -1.68 -2.16 8.55
CA TYR A 14 -1.97 -0.75 8.33
C TYR A 14 -1.56 0.12 9.51
N ALA A 15 -0.97 1.27 9.19
CA ALA A 15 -0.77 2.37 10.14
C ALA A 15 -1.19 3.69 9.52
N LYS A 16 -1.60 4.61 10.39
CA LYS A 16 -1.90 5.99 10.05
C LYS A 16 -1.15 6.87 11.04
N ASP A 17 -0.37 7.79 10.50
CA ASP A 17 0.30 8.81 11.29
C ASP A 17 -0.21 10.21 10.92
N LEU A 18 -0.28 11.08 11.92
CA LEU A 18 -0.79 12.44 11.87
C LEU A 18 0.25 13.40 12.47
N TYR A 19 1.13 13.92 11.62
CA TYR A 19 2.03 14.98 12.05
C TYR A 19 1.28 16.32 12.14
N GLY A 20 1.41 17.00 13.29
CA GLY A 20 0.73 18.27 13.55
C GLY A 20 -0.69 18.16 14.10
N GLY A 21 -1.09 16.98 14.62
CA GLY A 21 -2.38 16.74 15.28
C GLY A 21 -3.60 16.93 14.36
N ALA A 22 -4.78 17.20 14.93
CA ALA A 22 -6.01 17.50 14.17
C ALA A 22 -6.05 18.92 13.59
N SER A 23 -4.89 19.51 13.27
CA SER A 23 -4.81 20.86 12.72
C SER A 23 -5.10 20.89 11.22
N PRO A 24 -5.49 22.05 10.64
CA PRO A 24 -5.63 22.23 9.20
C PRO A 24 -4.32 21.97 8.42
N ASN A 25 -3.18 22.10 9.09
CA ASN A 25 -1.84 21.86 8.54
C ASN A 25 -1.36 20.41 8.72
N CYS A 26 -2.24 19.52 9.20
CA CYS A 26 -1.89 18.14 9.45
C CYS A 26 -1.35 17.45 8.19
N VAL A 27 -0.18 16.82 8.35
CA VAL A 27 0.36 15.91 7.36
C VAL A 27 -0.11 14.51 7.70
N VAL A 28 -0.83 13.90 6.76
CA VAL A 28 -1.34 12.54 6.95
C VAL A 28 -0.48 11.56 6.19
N GLN A 29 0.07 10.59 6.91
CA GLN A 29 0.78 9.46 6.36
C GLN A 29 -0.03 8.19 6.57
N ARG A 30 -0.05 7.33 5.55
CA ARG A 30 -0.72 6.04 5.60
C ARG A 30 0.23 4.99 5.05
N PHE A 31 0.37 3.92 5.81
CA PHE A 31 1.16 2.76 5.45
C PHE A 31 0.22 1.58 5.33
N LEU A 32 0.24 0.88 4.21
CA LEU A 32 -0.48 -0.37 4.01
C LEU A 32 0.52 -1.41 3.52
N ASN A 33 0.58 -2.56 4.17
CA ASN A 33 1.30 -3.74 3.69
C ASN A 33 0.30 -4.86 3.43
N VAL A 34 0.56 -5.64 2.39
CA VAL A 34 -0.20 -6.83 2.06
C VAL A 34 0.71 -7.87 1.43
N GLU A 35 0.50 -9.14 1.79
CA GLU A 35 1.12 -10.27 1.10
C GLU A 35 0.20 -10.76 -0.01
N LEU A 36 0.71 -10.80 -1.24
CA LEU A 36 -0.03 -11.32 -2.38
C LEU A 36 0.11 -12.82 -2.51
N THR A 37 -0.96 -13.44 -2.98
CA THR A 37 -1.01 -14.85 -3.34
C THR A 37 -1.72 -14.96 -4.70
N ASN A 38 -1.49 -16.04 -5.43
CA ASN A 38 -2.37 -16.36 -6.54
C ASN A 38 -3.60 -17.08 -5.98
N ASP A 39 -4.79 -16.62 -6.32
CA ASP A 39 -6.05 -17.27 -5.99
C ASP A 39 -6.70 -17.88 -7.26
N ALA A 40 -7.85 -18.53 -7.08
CA ALA A 40 -8.63 -19.07 -8.20
C ALA A 40 -9.33 -17.97 -9.04
N ALA A 41 -9.43 -16.74 -8.52
CA ALA A 41 -10.16 -15.61 -9.09
C ALA A 41 -9.25 -14.57 -9.80
N GLY A 42 -7.93 -14.71 -9.71
CA GLY A 42 -6.98 -13.71 -10.20
C GLY A 42 -5.51 -14.02 -9.88
N GLN A 43 -4.64 -13.63 -10.82
CA GLN A 43 -3.19 -13.80 -10.71
C GLN A 43 -2.51 -12.52 -10.23
N ASP A 44 -2.95 -11.95 -9.10
CA ASP A 44 -2.43 -10.66 -8.61
C ASP A 44 -0.92 -10.68 -8.38
N LEU A 45 -0.41 -11.78 -7.81
CA LEU A 45 1.03 -11.95 -7.62
C LEU A 45 1.78 -12.08 -8.95
N THR A 46 1.24 -12.82 -9.91
CA THR A 46 1.82 -12.90 -11.27
C THR A 46 1.80 -11.53 -11.96
N LYS A 47 0.69 -10.79 -11.86
CA LYS A 47 0.54 -9.44 -12.41
C LYS A 47 1.54 -8.48 -11.79
N LEU A 48 1.71 -8.53 -10.46
CA LEU A 48 2.72 -7.75 -9.76
C LEU A 48 4.12 -8.05 -10.33
N ARG A 49 4.52 -9.32 -10.36
CA ARG A 49 5.83 -9.74 -10.86
C ARG A 49 6.06 -9.29 -12.30
N SER A 50 5.05 -9.38 -13.15
CA SER A 50 5.10 -8.89 -14.52
C SER A 50 5.29 -7.37 -14.60
N LEU A 51 4.57 -6.60 -13.78
CA LEU A 51 4.68 -5.13 -13.73
C LEU A 51 6.07 -4.69 -13.25
N ILE A 52 6.57 -5.31 -12.18
CA ILE A 52 7.92 -5.05 -11.66
C ILE A 52 8.97 -5.43 -12.71
N GLY A 53 8.88 -6.61 -13.31
CA GLY A 53 9.83 -7.08 -14.31
C GLY A 53 9.89 -6.15 -15.53
N LYS A 54 8.72 -5.68 -16.01
CA LYS A 54 8.64 -4.69 -17.07
C LYS A 54 9.30 -3.37 -16.67
N TYR A 55 8.95 -2.83 -15.50
CA TYR A 55 9.50 -1.56 -15.01
C TYR A 55 11.02 -1.64 -14.82
N LYS A 56 11.53 -2.73 -14.27
CA LYS A 56 12.97 -2.99 -14.12
C LYS A 56 13.68 -3.04 -15.47
N LYS A 57 13.10 -3.73 -16.46
CA LYS A 57 13.66 -3.82 -17.81
C LYS A 57 13.72 -2.45 -18.50
N GLU A 58 12.69 -1.63 -18.34
CA GLU A 58 12.55 -0.35 -19.06
C GLU A 58 13.27 0.81 -18.35
N HIS A 59 13.46 0.74 -17.02
CA HIS A 59 13.94 1.88 -16.20
C HIS A 59 15.11 1.55 -15.27
N ASN A 60 15.58 0.30 -15.25
CA ASN A 60 16.66 -0.16 -14.36
C ASN A 60 16.41 0.12 -12.87
N ILE A 61 15.14 0.08 -12.45
CA ILE A 61 14.72 0.24 -11.05
C ILE A 61 13.94 -1.00 -10.66
N ASP A 62 14.41 -1.67 -9.60
CA ASP A 62 13.71 -2.84 -9.04
C ASP A 62 12.70 -2.38 -7.98
N LEU A 63 11.42 -2.65 -8.24
CA LEU A 63 10.32 -2.35 -7.33
C LEU A 63 9.97 -3.53 -6.41
N THR A 64 10.76 -4.61 -6.44
CA THR A 64 10.58 -5.76 -5.55
C THR A 64 10.77 -5.34 -4.10
N ASN A 65 9.87 -5.79 -3.23
CA ASN A 65 10.02 -5.55 -1.81
C ASN A 65 11.27 -6.28 -1.28
N PRO A 66 12.13 -5.60 -0.50
CA PRO A 66 13.41 -6.16 -0.06
C PRO A 66 13.29 -7.21 1.06
N LEU A 67 12.16 -7.32 1.75
CA LEU A 67 11.93 -8.33 2.79
C LEU A 67 11.33 -9.62 2.22
N ASN A 68 10.31 -9.47 1.37
CA ASN A 68 9.60 -10.59 0.77
C ASN A 68 9.07 -10.15 -0.61
N PRO A 69 9.43 -10.83 -1.72
CA PRO A 69 9.02 -10.43 -3.07
C PRO A 69 7.50 -10.44 -3.31
N ASP A 70 6.74 -11.09 -2.43
CA ASP A 70 5.29 -11.18 -2.52
C ASP A 70 4.58 -10.07 -1.71
N PHE A 71 5.34 -9.23 -1.00
CA PHE A 71 4.82 -8.07 -0.28
C PHE A 71 4.64 -6.85 -1.18
N VAL A 72 3.55 -6.14 -0.89
CA VAL A 72 3.24 -4.83 -1.44
C VAL A 72 3.06 -3.84 -0.30
N ASN A 73 3.99 -2.90 -0.20
CA ASN A 73 3.90 -1.73 0.65
C ASN A 73 3.44 -0.53 -0.15
N ILE A 74 2.34 0.07 0.29
CA ILE A 74 1.80 1.30 -0.26
C ILE A 74 1.90 2.37 0.82
N PHE A 75 2.67 3.40 0.53
CA PHE A 75 2.73 4.61 1.34
C PHE A 75 1.97 5.72 0.63
N TYR A 76 1.11 6.39 1.38
CA TYR A 76 0.42 7.58 0.91
C TYR A 76 0.68 8.76 1.84
N PHE A 77 1.32 9.78 1.29
CA PHE A 77 1.58 11.05 1.94
C PHE A 77 0.65 12.13 1.40
N ASN A 78 0.03 12.88 2.32
CA ASN A 78 -0.80 14.03 1.98
C ASN A 78 -0.51 15.21 2.92
N ALA A 79 0.14 16.25 2.38
CA ALA A 79 0.27 17.55 3.01
C ALA A 79 -0.59 18.56 2.23
N LYS A 80 -1.87 18.65 2.63
CA LYS A 80 -2.91 19.41 1.89
C LYS A 80 -2.53 20.87 1.67
N MET A 81 -2.03 21.53 2.72
CA MET A 81 -1.66 22.95 2.71
C MET A 81 -0.42 23.26 1.88
N LEU A 82 0.47 22.28 1.68
CA LEU A 82 1.62 22.39 0.80
C LEU A 82 1.30 21.99 -0.65
N GLY A 83 0.07 21.56 -0.93
CA GLY A 83 -0.32 21.00 -2.22
C GLY A 83 0.42 19.70 -2.58
N LYS A 84 1.11 19.06 -1.62
CA LYS A 84 1.98 17.90 -1.87
C LYS A 84 1.24 16.60 -1.58
N LYS A 85 1.19 15.73 -2.59
CA LYS A 85 0.72 14.34 -2.49
C LYS A 85 1.73 13.41 -3.15
N ALA A 86 2.23 12.46 -2.39
CA ALA A 86 3.19 11.47 -2.87
C ALA A 86 2.67 10.05 -2.57
N PHE A 87 3.02 9.14 -3.47
CA PHE A 87 2.82 7.71 -3.29
C PHE A 87 4.17 7.03 -3.45
N SER A 88 4.46 6.08 -2.57
CA SER A 88 5.55 5.13 -2.82
C SER A 88 5.02 3.71 -2.80
N PHE A 89 5.69 2.89 -3.61
CA PHE A 89 5.45 1.47 -3.75
C PHE A 89 6.73 0.74 -3.36
N ASN A 90 6.66 -0.15 -2.36
CA ASN A 90 7.82 -0.86 -1.83
C ASN A 90 9.01 0.08 -1.49
N GLY A 91 8.67 1.26 -0.93
CA GLY A 91 9.64 2.26 -0.51
C GLY A 91 10.16 3.17 -1.62
N ILE A 92 9.73 2.97 -2.87
CA ILE A 92 10.15 3.78 -4.02
C ILE A 92 9.03 4.74 -4.41
N VAL A 93 9.32 6.04 -4.41
CA VAL A 93 8.36 7.08 -4.83
C VAL A 93 8.10 6.95 -6.32
N LEU A 94 6.83 6.77 -6.69
CA LEU A 94 6.44 6.64 -8.09
C LEU A 94 6.14 8.03 -8.69
N PRO A 95 6.79 8.43 -9.80
CA PRO A 95 6.36 9.59 -10.55
C PRO A 95 5.00 9.33 -11.19
N LYS A 96 4.19 10.37 -11.45
CA LYS A 96 2.89 10.22 -12.14
C LYS A 96 3.09 10.42 -13.63
N ASN A 97 3.13 9.33 -14.40
CA ASN A 97 3.27 9.36 -15.85
C ASN A 97 2.70 8.08 -16.49
N ARG A 98 2.73 7.98 -17.82
CA ARG A 98 2.23 6.81 -18.55
C ARG A 98 2.96 5.50 -18.21
N VAL A 99 4.21 5.59 -17.80
CA VAL A 99 5.03 4.43 -17.44
C VAL A 99 4.54 3.80 -16.13
N THR A 100 4.27 4.62 -15.12
CA THR A 100 3.85 4.14 -13.79
C THR A 100 2.34 3.97 -13.67
N LEU A 101 1.57 4.45 -14.65
CA LEU A 101 0.11 4.33 -14.67
C LEU A 101 -0.38 2.89 -14.44
N PRO A 102 0.17 1.84 -15.08
CA PRO A 102 -0.26 0.47 -14.82
C PRO A 102 -0.01 0.01 -13.37
N ILE A 103 1.00 0.57 -12.70
CA ILE A 103 1.28 0.30 -11.28
C ILE A 103 0.25 1.01 -10.41
N TYR A 104 -0.10 2.27 -10.71
CA TYR A 104 -1.19 2.97 -10.03
C TYR A 104 -2.53 2.25 -10.18
N ASP A 105 -2.84 1.74 -11.38
CA ASP A 105 -4.06 0.97 -11.62
C ASP A 105 -4.05 -0.35 -10.83
N PHE A 106 -2.91 -1.03 -10.75
CA PHE A 106 -2.75 -2.22 -9.91
C PHE A 106 -3.02 -1.90 -8.43
N ILE A 107 -2.40 -0.83 -7.91
CA ILE A 107 -2.59 -0.41 -6.51
C ILE A 107 -4.05 0.00 -6.26
N ALA A 108 -4.68 0.72 -7.19
CA ALA A 108 -6.09 1.10 -7.07
C ALA A 108 -6.99 -0.15 -6.99
N ASN A 109 -6.80 -1.11 -7.88
CA ASN A 109 -7.60 -2.34 -7.89
C ASN A 109 -7.44 -3.15 -6.60
N ILE A 110 -6.22 -3.35 -6.12
CA ILE A 110 -6.02 -4.14 -4.90
C ILE A 110 -6.56 -3.43 -3.65
N THR A 111 -6.37 -2.11 -3.55
CA THR A 111 -6.90 -1.33 -2.41
C THR A 111 -8.42 -1.27 -2.42
N ASP A 112 -9.05 -1.23 -3.59
CA ASP A 112 -10.50 -1.35 -3.73
C ASP A 112 -11.00 -2.73 -3.29
N ARG A 113 -10.37 -3.81 -3.79
CA ARG A 113 -10.67 -5.20 -3.38
C ARG A 113 -10.57 -5.36 -1.86
N ILE A 114 -9.42 -5.02 -1.26
CA ILE A 114 -9.20 -5.09 0.18
C ILE A 114 -10.34 -4.40 0.93
N SER A 115 -10.71 -3.17 0.52
CA SER A 115 -11.73 -2.38 1.22
C SER A 115 -13.13 -3.02 1.20
N LYS A 116 -13.42 -3.85 0.19
CA LYS A 116 -14.72 -4.50 -0.03
C LYS A 116 -14.77 -5.93 0.50
N THR A 117 -13.62 -6.55 0.77
CA THR A 117 -13.58 -7.93 1.27
C THR A 117 -14.15 -8.01 2.70
N PRO A 118 -15.07 -8.95 2.98
CA PRO A 118 -15.53 -9.26 4.34
C PRO A 118 -14.35 -9.54 5.29
N GLY A 119 -14.43 -9.03 6.52
CA GLY A 119 -13.29 -9.06 7.46
C GLY A 119 -12.90 -10.48 7.90
N ASP A 120 -13.87 -11.38 7.99
CA ASP A 120 -13.69 -12.81 8.27
C ASP A 120 -12.92 -13.56 7.17
N LEU A 121 -12.93 -13.02 5.94
CA LEU A 121 -12.14 -13.54 4.82
C LEU A 121 -10.73 -12.95 4.74
N LEU A 122 -10.35 -12.09 5.69
CA LEU A 122 -9.02 -11.48 5.78
C LEU A 122 -8.27 -11.92 7.05
N PRO A 123 -8.12 -13.24 7.29
CA PRO A 123 -7.39 -13.69 8.45
C PRO A 123 -5.93 -13.24 8.37
N VAL A 124 -5.39 -12.80 9.49
CA VAL A 124 -3.95 -12.67 9.66
C VAL A 124 -3.44 -13.99 10.23
N GLU A 125 -2.47 -14.59 9.56
CA GLU A 125 -1.96 -15.91 9.93
C GLU A 125 -1.09 -15.81 11.19
N ASP A 126 -1.30 -16.70 12.16
CA ASP A 126 -0.47 -16.76 13.38
C ASP A 126 1.01 -16.99 13.06
N THR A 127 1.30 -17.76 12.00
CA THR A 127 2.66 -17.99 11.51
C THR A 127 3.30 -16.72 11.00
N TYR A 128 2.52 -15.83 10.38
CA TYR A 128 2.99 -14.51 9.97
C TYR A 128 3.24 -13.63 11.20
N ILE A 129 2.28 -13.52 12.14
CA ILE A 129 2.46 -12.73 13.37
C ILE A 129 3.74 -13.10 14.15
N LYS A 130 4.14 -14.37 14.12
CA LYS A 130 5.34 -14.88 14.80
C LYS A 130 6.61 -14.83 13.93
N SER A 131 6.50 -14.37 12.69
CA SER A 131 7.60 -14.37 11.74
C SER A 131 8.59 -13.24 12.02
N LYS A 132 9.82 -13.41 11.54
CA LYS A 132 10.88 -12.39 11.66
C LYS A 132 10.60 -11.16 10.77
N GLU A 133 9.76 -11.31 9.75
CA GLU A 133 9.43 -10.25 8.81
C GLU A 133 8.38 -9.29 9.39
N VAL A 134 7.44 -9.77 10.22
CA VAL A 134 6.33 -8.96 10.75
C VAL A 134 6.74 -7.62 11.35
N PRO A 135 7.80 -7.54 12.17
CA PRO A 135 8.20 -6.27 12.74
C PRO A 135 8.64 -5.21 11.73
N TYR A 136 9.02 -5.63 10.53
CA TYR A 136 9.48 -4.77 9.46
C TYR A 136 8.47 -4.66 8.31
N ALA A 137 7.50 -5.57 8.22
CA ALA A 137 6.63 -5.72 7.06
C ALA A 137 5.92 -4.42 6.67
N LEU A 138 5.50 -3.59 7.64
CA LEU A 138 4.78 -2.35 7.34
C LEU A 138 5.68 -1.20 6.86
N LEU A 139 6.89 -1.07 7.42
CA LEU A 139 7.83 0.03 7.18
C LEU A 139 9.06 -0.38 6.36
N ILE A 140 9.09 -1.63 5.88
CA ILE A 140 10.09 -2.25 4.99
C ILE A 140 11.48 -2.44 5.61
N LYS A 141 12.08 -1.39 6.15
CA LYS A 141 13.46 -1.43 6.70
C LYS A 141 13.53 -0.99 8.15
N GLU A 142 12.48 -0.33 8.62
CA GLU A 142 12.39 0.17 9.99
C GLU A 142 11.55 -0.80 10.80
N HIS A 143 12.00 -1.04 12.02
CA HIS A 143 11.28 -1.88 12.96
C HIS A 143 10.14 -1.07 13.54
N ILE A 144 8.89 -1.51 13.38
CA ILE A 144 7.72 -0.69 13.73
C ILE A 144 7.71 -0.18 15.18
N MET A 145 8.27 -0.92 16.14
CA MET A 145 8.37 -0.44 17.53
C MET A 145 9.29 0.77 17.73
N THR A 146 10.20 1.07 16.81
CA THR A 146 11.01 2.30 16.92
C THR A 146 10.19 3.55 16.65
N HIS A 147 8.93 3.40 16.23
CA HIS A 147 7.98 4.47 15.93
C HIS A 147 6.71 4.41 16.79
N ILE A 148 6.66 3.49 17.76
CA ILE A 148 5.61 3.48 18.77
C ILE A 148 6.13 4.36 19.92
N ASP A 149 5.60 5.56 20.06
CA ASP A 149 5.83 6.36 21.26
C ASP A 149 5.26 5.61 22.48
N ASP A 150 5.98 5.60 23.61
CA ASP A 150 5.60 4.94 24.87
C ASP A 150 4.25 5.38 25.47
N VAL A 151 3.56 6.35 24.84
CA VAL A 151 2.32 6.98 25.31
C VAL A 151 1.06 6.41 24.62
N ILE A 152 1.20 5.53 23.62
CA ILE A 152 0.05 4.92 22.92
C ILE A 152 0.07 3.41 23.13
N ASN A 153 -0.97 2.86 23.78
CA ASN A 153 -1.24 1.42 23.90
C ASN A 153 -1.52 0.78 22.53
N THR A 154 -0.52 0.78 21.65
CA THR A 154 -0.54 0.14 20.33
C THR A 154 0.34 -1.08 20.40
N THR A 155 -0.27 -2.26 20.30
CA THR A 155 0.44 -3.52 20.12
C THR A 155 0.71 -3.75 18.63
N TYR A 156 1.65 -4.65 18.31
CA TYR A 156 1.84 -5.11 16.93
C TYR A 156 0.54 -5.55 16.28
N GLN A 157 -0.31 -6.24 17.04
CA GLN A 157 -1.57 -6.80 16.58
C GLN A 157 -2.54 -5.71 16.09
N ASP A 158 -2.46 -4.50 16.65
CA ASP A 158 -3.28 -3.37 16.21
C ASP A 158 -2.93 -2.93 14.78
N PHE A 159 -1.65 -3.01 14.40
CA PHE A 159 -1.23 -2.77 13.02
C PHE A 159 -1.68 -3.88 12.07
N HIS A 160 -1.92 -5.08 12.57
CA HIS A 160 -2.41 -6.22 11.80
C HIS A 160 -3.93 -6.40 11.87
N ASN A 161 -4.67 -5.33 12.21
CA ASN A 161 -6.11 -5.37 12.30
C ASN A 161 -6.77 -5.26 10.90
N PRO A 162 -7.56 -6.26 10.44
CA PRO A 162 -8.18 -6.24 9.11
C PRO A 162 -9.13 -5.07 8.89
N GLU A 163 -9.88 -4.65 9.91
CA GLU A 163 -10.83 -3.53 9.80
C GLU A 163 -10.11 -2.19 9.64
N PHE A 164 -8.97 -2.01 10.31
CA PHE A 164 -8.12 -0.84 10.10
C PHE A 164 -7.47 -0.87 8.71
N ALA A 165 -7.00 -2.02 8.26
CA ALA A 165 -6.47 -2.18 6.91
C ALA A 165 -7.49 -1.87 5.82
N LYS A 166 -8.75 -2.30 5.97
CA LYS A 166 -9.85 -1.97 5.05
C LYS A 166 -10.12 -0.47 4.96
N LYS A 167 -10.24 0.21 6.11
CA LYS A 167 -10.42 1.68 6.16
C LYS A 167 -9.22 2.41 5.56
N GLY A 168 -8.03 1.89 5.80
CA GLY A 168 -6.77 2.37 5.23
C GLY A 168 -6.75 2.26 3.71
N ALA A 169 -7.03 1.06 3.18
CA ALA A 169 -7.11 0.77 1.76
C ALA A 169 -8.12 1.66 1.05
N LEU A 170 -9.33 1.83 1.61
CA LEU A 170 -10.34 2.76 1.08
C LEU A 170 -9.81 4.21 0.99
N SER A 171 -9.12 4.67 2.03
CA SER A 171 -8.57 6.03 2.09
C SER A 171 -7.44 6.24 1.07
N ILE A 172 -6.56 5.24 0.93
CA ILE A 172 -5.46 5.23 -0.04
C ILE A 172 -6.03 5.24 -1.46
N ASN A 173 -7.00 4.36 -1.74
CA ASN A 173 -7.68 4.24 -3.02
C ASN A 173 -8.29 5.59 -3.47
N LYS A 174 -9.05 6.25 -2.58
CA LYS A 174 -9.58 7.62 -2.82
C LYS A 174 -8.46 8.63 -3.10
N GLY A 175 -7.35 8.52 -2.39
CA GLY A 175 -6.16 9.35 -2.61
C GLY A 175 -5.55 9.18 -4.00
N ILE A 176 -5.45 7.93 -4.48
CA ILE A 176 -4.94 7.57 -5.81
C ILE A 176 -5.86 8.15 -6.88
N HIS A 177 -7.17 7.87 -6.83
CA HIS A 177 -8.13 8.40 -7.79
C HIS A 177 -8.09 9.93 -7.85
N SER A 178 -8.11 10.60 -6.69
CA SER A 178 -7.98 12.07 -6.64
C SER A 178 -6.70 12.59 -7.29
N SER A 179 -5.60 11.84 -7.19
CA SER A 179 -4.31 12.26 -7.76
C SER A 179 -4.22 11.96 -9.25
N MET A 180 -4.82 10.86 -9.71
CA MET A 180 -4.85 10.47 -11.12
C MET A 180 -5.81 11.32 -11.93
N MET A 181 -7.00 11.65 -11.41
CA MET A 181 -7.93 12.58 -12.06
C MET A 181 -7.28 13.94 -12.32
N LYS A 182 -6.52 14.45 -11.35
CA LYS A 182 -5.76 15.69 -11.53
C LYS A 182 -4.71 15.57 -12.64
N TYR A 183 -4.02 14.44 -12.73
CA TYR A 183 -3.03 14.20 -13.78
C TYR A 183 -3.67 14.21 -15.18
N PHE A 184 -4.80 13.52 -15.35
CA PHE A 184 -5.50 13.46 -16.64
C PHE A 184 -6.06 14.83 -17.05
N ASN A 185 -6.74 15.54 -16.16
CA ASN A 185 -7.27 16.88 -16.47
C ASN A 185 -6.15 17.87 -16.86
N PHE A 186 -5.01 17.83 -16.16
CA PHE A 186 -3.86 18.69 -16.49
C PHE A 186 -3.20 18.29 -17.81
N SER A 187 -3.26 17.00 -18.18
CA SER A 187 -2.73 16.52 -19.45
C SER A 187 -3.61 16.94 -20.63
N GLU A 188 -4.93 16.96 -20.47
CA GLU A 188 -5.88 17.42 -21.50
C GLU A 188 -5.73 18.94 -21.75
N GLU A 189 -5.62 19.75 -20.70
CA GLU A 189 -5.39 21.20 -20.83
C GLU A 189 -4.08 21.56 -21.56
N LYS A 190 -3.05 20.69 -21.50
CA LYS A 190 -1.79 20.88 -22.23
C LYS A 190 -1.85 20.45 -23.68
N VAL A 191 -2.81 19.60 -24.06
CA VAL A 191 -3.02 19.16 -25.46
C VAL A 191 -3.92 20.14 -26.21
N LEU A 192 -4.74 20.91 -25.49
CA LEU A 192 -5.65 21.91 -26.04
C LEU A 192 -5.06 23.33 -26.15
N LYS A 193 -3.77 23.50 -25.84
CA LYS A 193 -3.01 24.76 -26.01
C LYS A 193 -1.88 24.54 -27.00
#